data_AF-A0AA36EQI7-F1
#
_entry.id   AF-A0AA36EQI7-F1
#
_cell.length_a   1.000
_cell.length_b   1.000
_cell.length_c   1.000
_cell.angle_alpha   90.00
_cell.angle_beta   90.00
_cell.angle_gamma   90.00
#
_symmetry.space_group_name_H-M   'P 1'
#
loop_
_entity.id
_entity.type
_entity.pdbx_description
1 polymer ?
#
loop_
_entity_poly.entity_id
_entity_poly.type
_entity_poly.pdbx_seq_one_letter_code
_entity_poly.pdbx_strand_id
1 'polypeptide(L)'
;MLPNKPSTFLVFLERILTFYSRVELYARLHTKRSTQEYITPKAAKVKEAYESAMVAKFGDDTSCHPLLDNETWCDVSGGVKKGRIYGFGSVSDPASFLEGTSSTITSQEVVYERVRNEMRGEMDAKAAEMEAKHQQMREEMDAKAAAIDVKQQQIDAKYEAMEKMYAALQNMMRN
;
A
#
# COMPACT_ATOMS: atom_id res chain seq x y z
N MET A 1 29.19 14.79 6.82
CA MET A 1 28.33 13.67 7.24
C MET A 1 26.89 14.08 6.98
N LEU A 2 26.26 13.54 5.93
CA LEU A 2 24.85 13.80 5.66
C LEU A 2 24.00 12.81 6.47
N PRO A 3 22.89 13.24 7.08
CA PRO A 3 22.02 12.33 7.81
C PRO A 3 21.44 11.31 6.82
N ASN A 4 21.65 10.03 7.13
CA ASN A 4 21.18 8.89 6.36
C ASN A 4 19.65 8.89 6.41
N LYS A 5 19.00 9.44 5.37
CA LYS A 5 17.54 9.41 5.25
C LYS A 5 17.12 7.95 5.01
N PRO A 6 16.11 7.43 5.72
CA PRO A 6 15.64 6.07 5.49
C PRO A 6 15.19 5.91 4.03
N SER A 7 15.59 4.79 3.41
CA SER A 7 15.21 4.45 2.03
C SER A 7 13.70 4.46 1.88
N THR A 8 13.18 5.15 0.86
CA THR A 8 11.74 5.22 0.54
C THR A 8 11.09 3.84 0.41
N PHE A 9 11.88 2.82 0.08
CA PHE A 9 11.47 1.43 0.01
C PHE A 9 11.22 0.79 1.39
N LEU A 10 11.96 1.19 2.44
CA LEU A 10 11.72 0.72 3.81
C LEU A 10 10.49 1.36 4.43
N VAL A 11 10.24 2.64 4.14
CA VAL A 11 9.00 3.34 4.52
C VAL A 11 7.79 2.72 3.80
N PHE A 12 7.98 2.26 2.55
CA PHE A 12 6.97 1.58 1.76
C PHE A 12 6.67 0.16 2.27
N LEU A 13 7.71 -0.59 2.70
CA LEU A 13 7.57 -1.91 3.34
C LEU A 13 6.99 -1.82 4.75
N GLU A 14 7.36 -0.82 5.56
CA GLU A 14 6.72 -0.58 6.87
C GLU A 14 5.23 -0.29 6.70
N ARG A 15 4.86 0.50 5.69
CA ARG A 15 3.47 0.88 5.41
C ARG A 15 2.63 -0.25 4.81
N ILE A 16 3.26 -1.21 4.12
CA ILE A 16 2.62 -2.48 3.74
C ILE A 16 2.46 -3.41 4.95
N LEU A 17 3.43 -3.45 5.88
CA LEU A 17 3.41 -4.35 7.04
C LEU A 17 2.58 -3.86 8.25
N THR A 18 2.09 -2.61 8.27
CA THR A 18 1.39 -2.02 9.44
C THR A 18 -0.07 -1.59 9.25
N PHE A 19 -0.66 -1.66 8.05
CA PHE A 19 -1.94 -0.99 7.78
C PHE A 19 -3.07 -1.95 7.40
N TYR A 20 -3.70 -2.57 8.40
CA TYR A 20 -5.14 -2.70 8.38
C TYR A 20 -5.71 -1.93 9.56
N SER A 21 -6.38 -0.83 9.26
CA SER A 21 -7.10 -0.12 10.31
C SER A 21 -8.22 -1.03 10.82
N ARG A 22 -8.50 -0.98 12.12
CA ARG A 22 -9.66 -1.71 12.66
C ARG A 22 -10.99 -1.27 12.02
N VAL A 23 -10.99 -0.08 11.41
CA VAL A 23 -12.09 0.50 10.62
C VAL A 23 -12.29 -0.22 9.28
N GLU A 24 -11.22 -0.62 8.59
CA GLU A 24 -11.32 -1.40 7.35
C GLU A 24 -11.85 -2.80 7.60
N LEU A 25 -11.43 -3.42 8.69
CA LEU A 25 -11.97 -4.72 9.12
C LEU A 25 -13.47 -4.60 9.44
N TYR A 26 -13.85 -3.55 10.15
CA TYR A 26 -15.26 -3.23 10.42
C TYR A 26 -16.06 -3.07 9.12
N ALA A 27 -15.54 -2.31 8.14
CA ALA A 27 -16.20 -2.12 6.85
C ALA A 27 -16.44 -3.46 6.13
N ARG A 28 -15.39 -4.30 5.98
CA ARG A 28 -15.52 -5.59 5.29
C ARG A 28 -16.54 -6.52 5.93
N LEU A 29 -16.63 -6.51 7.26
CA LEU A 29 -17.54 -7.40 7.99
C LEU A 29 -18.98 -6.90 8.05
N HIS A 30 -19.15 -5.59 8.00
CA HIS A 30 -20.47 -4.98 8.01
C HIS A 30 -21.00 -4.68 6.61
N THR A 31 -20.31 -5.11 5.56
CA THR A 31 -20.79 -5.06 4.17
C THR A 31 -21.10 -6.44 3.61
N LYS A 32 -22.09 -6.53 2.72
CA LYS A 32 -22.34 -7.75 1.95
C LYS A 32 -21.19 -7.97 0.97
N ARG A 33 -20.63 -9.19 0.96
CA ARG A 33 -19.52 -9.54 0.05
C ARG A 33 -19.84 -9.28 -1.43
N SER A 34 -21.08 -9.52 -1.85
CA SER A 34 -21.51 -9.39 -3.25
C SER A 34 -21.75 -7.96 -3.71
N THR A 35 -22.32 -7.09 -2.86
CA THR A 35 -22.73 -5.73 -3.25
C THR A 35 -21.89 -4.63 -2.60
N GLN A 36 -21.02 -4.97 -1.64
CA GLN A 36 -20.29 -4.02 -0.78
C GLN A 36 -21.20 -3.03 -0.03
N GLU A 37 -22.50 -3.31 0.04
CA GLU A 37 -23.46 -2.49 0.80
C GLU A 37 -23.45 -2.87 2.27
N TYR A 38 -23.62 -1.88 3.14
CA TYR A 38 -23.76 -2.13 4.57
C TYR A 38 -24.96 -3.02 4.90
N ILE A 39 -24.73 -4.04 5.71
CA ILE A 39 -25.76 -4.98 6.19
C ILE A 39 -26.80 -4.24 7.04
N THR A 40 -26.39 -3.18 7.75
CA THR A 40 -27.29 -2.35 8.55
C THR A 40 -27.09 -0.86 8.29
N PRO A 41 -28.17 -0.05 8.27
CA PRO A 41 -28.06 1.41 8.13
C PRO A 41 -27.25 2.08 9.25
N LYS A 42 -27.26 1.48 10.45
CA LYS A 42 -26.47 1.98 11.59
C LYS A 42 -24.98 1.85 11.32
N ALA A 43 -24.53 0.72 10.75
CA ALA A 43 -23.12 0.52 10.47
C ALA A 43 -22.58 1.51 9.43
N ALA A 44 -23.38 1.81 8.39
CA ALA A 44 -23.05 2.84 7.41
C ALA A 44 -22.87 4.21 8.08
N LYS A 45 -23.85 4.62 8.91
CA LYS A 45 -23.82 5.92 9.60
C LYS A 45 -22.63 6.08 10.54
N VAL A 46 -22.27 5.03 11.27
CA VAL A 46 -21.12 5.07 12.21
C VAL A 46 -19.81 5.25 11.44
N LYS A 47 -19.64 4.56 10.32
CA LYS A 47 -18.43 4.73 9.50
C LYS A 47 -18.37 6.12 8.87
N GLU A 48 -19.45 6.59 8.27
CA GLU A 48 -19.51 7.92 7.65
C GLU A 48 -19.22 9.03 8.66
N ALA A 49 -19.81 8.94 9.86
CA ALA A 49 -19.56 9.88 10.93
C ALA A 49 -18.10 9.82 11.42
N TYR A 50 -17.52 8.62 11.52
CA TYR A 50 -16.10 8.46 11.86
C TYR A 50 -15.18 9.09 10.82
N GLU A 51 -15.39 8.80 9.53
CA GLU A 51 -14.58 9.36 8.44
C GLU A 51 -14.68 10.89 8.41
N SER A 52 -15.89 11.42 8.59
CA SER A 52 -16.13 12.87 8.67
C SER A 52 -15.40 13.49 9.87
N ALA A 53 -15.42 12.84 11.04
CA ALA A 53 -14.72 13.31 12.23
C ALA A 53 -13.19 13.22 12.10
N MET A 54 -12.68 12.18 11.44
CA MET A 54 -11.25 12.02 11.16
C MET A 54 -10.76 13.10 10.20
N VAL A 55 -11.53 13.42 9.17
CA VAL A 55 -11.26 14.55 8.27
C VAL A 55 -11.27 15.88 9.03
N ALA A 56 -12.24 16.09 9.92
CA ALA A 56 -12.31 17.30 10.73
C ALA A 56 -11.11 17.44 11.69
N LYS A 57 -10.60 16.33 12.25
CA LYS A 57 -9.46 16.33 13.19
C LYS A 57 -8.09 16.40 12.50
N PHE A 58 -7.91 15.70 11.38
CA PHE A 58 -6.61 15.45 10.77
C PHE A 58 -6.48 15.97 9.33
N GLY A 59 -7.55 16.53 8.75
CA GLY A 59 -7.63 17.00 7.37
C GLY A 59 -7.98 15.88 6.38
N ASP A 60 -8.10 16.22 5.09
CA ASP A 60 -8.47 15.24 4.05
C ASP A 60 -7.35 14.22 3.72
N ASP A 61 -6.11 14.52 4.10
CA ASP A 61 -4.99 13.61 3.85
C ASP A 61 -5.03 12.41 4.81
N THR A 62 -5.58 11.31 4.31
CA THR A 62 -5.68 10.03 5.03
C THR A 62 -4.32 9.46 5.44
N SER A 63 -3.21 9.93 4.86
CA SER A 63 -1.87 9.52 5.29
C SER A 63 -1.41 10.17 6.61
N CYS A 64 -2.07 11.26 7.02
CA CYS A 64 -1.87 11.93 8.31
C CYS A 64 -2.79 11.39 9.41
N HIS A 65 -3.74 10.52 9.07
CA HIS A 65 -4.69 9.96 10.02
C HIS A 65 -4.04 8.86 10.86
N PRO A 66 -4.29 8.81 12.19
CA PRO A 66 -3.91 7.65 12.97
C PRO A 66 -4.69 6.41 12.50
N LEU A 67 -4.07 5.23 12.64
CA LEU A 67 -4.66 3.93 12.29
C LEU A 67 -6.06 3.68 12.89
N LEU A 68 -6.31 4.18 14.09
CA LEU A 68 -7.62 4.22 14.73
C LEU A 68 -7.59 5.27 15.84
N ASP A 69 -8.50 6.24 15.79
CA ASP A 69 -8.79 7.12 16.91
C ASP A 69 -9.95 6.51 17.73
N ASN A 70 -9.60 5.80 18.80
CA ASN A 70 -10.56 5.09 19.65
C ASN A 70 -11.59 6.03 20.30
N GLU A 71 -11.18 7.27 20.62
CA GLU A 71 -12.06 8.27 21.22
C GLU A 71 -13.12 8.69 20.20
N THR A 72 -12.68 9.08 18.99
CA THR A 72 -13.59 9.46 17.91
C THR A 72 -14.54 8.32 17.55
N TRP A 73 -14.04 7.08 17.48
CA TRP A 73 -14.91 5.93 17.21
C TRP A 73 -15.95 5.71 18.32
N CYS A 74 -15.52 5.78 19.58
CA CYS A 74 -16.42 5.65 20.72
C CYS A 74 -17.55 6.68 20.63
N ASP A 75 -17.23 7.95 20.36
CA ASP A 75 -18.20 9.03 20.30
C ASP A 75 -19.25 8.82 19.20
N VAL A 76 -18.82 8.58 17.96
CA VAL A 76 -19.74 8.42 16.82
C VAL A 76 -20.54 7.12 16.86
N SER A 77 -20.03 6.11 17.56
CA SER A 77 -20.70 4.81 17.74
C SER A 77 -21.80 4.85 18.83
N GLY A 78 -21.91 5.97 19.55
CA GLY A 78 -22.90 6.23 20.59
C GLY A 78 -22.41 5.95 22.01
N GLY A 79 -21.09 6.02 22.22
CA GLY A 79 -20.42 5.91 23.51
C GLY A 79 -20.34 4.47 24.06
N VAL A 80 -19.74 4.37 25.24
CA VAL A 80 -19.65 3.11 25.99
C VAL A 80 -21.00 2.75 26.58
N LYS A 81 -21.55 1.59 26.19
CA LYS A 81 -22.80 1.06 26.75
C LYS A 81 -22.54 -0.28 27.41
N LYS A 82 -22.83 -0.38 28.72
CA LYS A 82 -22.54 -1.58 29.54
C LYS A 82 -21.08 -2.04 29.40
N GLY A 83 -20.13 -1.09 29.39
CA GLY A 83 -18.71 -1.39 29.22
C GLY A 83 -18.29 -1.83 27.82
N ARG A 84 -19.16 -1.67 26.80
CA ARG A 84 -18.88 -2.06 25.42
C ARG A 84 -19.00 -0.90 24.45
N ILE A 85 -18.09 -0.84 23.48
CA ILE A 85 -18.15 0.04 22.32
C ILE A 85 -18.71 -0.74 21.14
N TYR A 86 -19.61 -0.12 20.39
CA TYR A 86 -20.26 -0.75 19.24
C TYR A 86 -19.23 -1.07 18.15
N GLY A 87 -19.19 -2.34 17.74
CA GLY A 87 -18.20 -2.87 16.78
C GLY A 87 -16.83 -3.21 17.37
N PHE A 88 -16.52 -2.81 18.62
CA PHE A 88 -15.19 -2.96 19.24
C PHE A 88 -15.11 -3.85 20.48
N GLY A 89 -16.23 -4.19 21.12
CA GLY A 89 -16.18 -5.02 22.33
C GLY A 89 -15.86 -4.20 23.58
N SER A 90 -15.12 -4.76 24.54
CA SER A 90 -14.88 -4.11 25.85
C SER A 90 -13.85 -2.99 25.76
N VAL A 91 -14.07 -1.93 26.54
CA VAL A 91 -13.19 -0.74 26.57
C VAL A 91 -11.87 -1.00 27.29
N SER A 92 -11.87 -1.95 28.23
CA SER A 92 -10.77 -2.18 29.16
C SER A 92 -9.63 -3.04 28.60
N ASP A 93 -9.83 -3.65 27.45
CA ASP A 93 -8.84 -4.55 26.86
C ASP A 93 -8.88 -4.44 25.33
N PRO A 94 -7.85 -3.85 24.69
CA PRO A 94 -7.74 -3.81 23.24
C PRO A 94 -7.67 -5.20 22.59
N ALA A 95 -7.33 -6.25 23.37
CA ALA A 95 -7.37 -7.65 22.97
C ALA A 95 -8.72 -8.32 23.26
N SER A 96 -9.66 -7.71 23.99
CA SER A 96 -11.01 -8.26 24.19
C SER A 96 -11.89 -8.24 22.94
N PHE A 97 -11.39 -7.62 21.87
CA PHE A 97 -11.89 -7.83 20.51
C PHE A 97 -11.57 -9.25 20.01
N LEU A 98 -10.41 -9.80 20.38
CA LEU A 98 -10.02 -11.19 20.12
C LEU A 98 -10.82 -12.13 21.01
N GLU A 99 -10.88 -11.86 22.32
CA GLU A 99 -11.68 -12.61 23.28
C GLU A 99 -13.12 -12.05 23.36
N GLY A 100 -13.87 -12.19 22.27
CA GLY A 100 -15.26 -11.72 22.21
C GLY A 100 -16.12 -12.39 23.29
N THR A 101 -16.39 -11.72 24.42
CA THR A 101 -17.32 -12.26 25.41
C THR A 101 -18.76 -11.90 25.03
N SER A 102 -19.53 -12.86 24.51
CA SER A 102 -20.80 -13.33 25.09
C SER A 102 -21.53 -14.28 24.13
N SER A 103 -21.58 -15.55 24.50
CA SER A 103 -22.62 -16.55 24.18
C SER A 103 -22.86 -17.02 22.73
N THR A 104 -22.15 -16.51 21.72
CA THR A 104 -22.15 -17.05 20.34
C THR A 104 -20.75 -17.00 19.71
N ILE A 105 -19.75 -17.39 20.50
CA ILE A 105 -18.35 -16.96 20.33
C ILE A 105 -17.62 -17.70 19.20
N THR A 106 -17.97 -18.96 18.92
CA THR A 106 -17.20 -19.78 17.96
C THR A 106 -17.36 -19.40 16.50
N SER A 107 -18.48 -18.80 16.09
CA SER A 107 -18.75 -18.51 14.67
C SER A 107 -18.25 -17.12 14.24
N GLN A 108 -18.24 -16.14 15.13
CA GLN A 108 -17.88 -14.77 14.78
C GLN A 108 -16.35 -14.62 14.63
N GLU A 109 -15.58 -15.22 15.53
CA GLU A 109 -14.10 -15.17 15.54
C GLU A 109 -13.48 -15.84 14.30
N VAL A 110 -14.07 -16.97 13.85
CA VAL A 110 -13.70 -17.65 12.59
C VAL A 110 -13.94 -16.76 11.37
N VAL A 111 -14.97 -15.90 11.40
CA VAL A 111 -15.25 -14.96 10.31
C VAL A 111 -14.25 -13.80 10.31
N TYR A 112 -13.89 -13.27 11.49
CA TYR A 112 -12.83 -12.26 11.60
C TYR A 112 -11.49 -12.78 11.09
N GLU A 113 -11.08 -13.96 11.55
CA GLU A 113 -9.79 -14.54 11.19
C GLU A 113 -9.73 -14.89 9.71
N ARG A 114 -10.83 -15.39 9.13
CA ARG A 114 -10.95 -15.60 7.69
C ARG A 114 -10.77 -14.31 6.91
N VAL A 115 -11.51 -13.25 7.26
CA VAL A 115 -11.43 -11.97 6.54
C VAL A 115 -10.03 -11.38 6.66
N ARG A 116 -9.37 -11.48 7.82
CA ARG A 116 -7.97 -11.06 7.99
C ARG A 116 -7.01 -11.82 7.08
N ASN A 117 -7.14 -13.14 7.02
CA ASN A 117 -6.29 -13.96 6.17
C ASN A 117 -6.55 -13.71 4.67
N GLU A 118 -7.80 -13.43 4.29
CA GLU A 118 -8.13 -12.98 2.93
C GLU A 118 -7.43 -11.64 2.61
N MET A 119 -7.49 -10.63 3.51
CA MET A 119 -6.79 -9.36 3.26
C MET A 119 -5.27 -9.56 3.17
N ARG A 120 -4.70 -10.38 4.06
CA ARG A 120 -3.27 -10.72 4.03
C ARG A 120 -2.87 -11.32 2.68
N GLY A 121 -3.63 -12.28 2.18
CA GLY A 121 -3.37 -12.89 0.87
C GLY A 121 -3.45 -11.90 -0.29
N GLU A 122 -4.41 -10.96 -0.26
CA GLU A 122 -4.51 -9.89 -1.26
C GLU A 122 -3.27 -8.97 -1.24
N MET A 123 -2.72 -8.69 -0.06
CA MET A 123 -1.52 -7.87 0.10
C MET A 123 -0.28 -8.59 -0.42
N ASP A 124 -0.11 -9.88 -0.08
CA ASP A 124 1.01 -10.68 -0.56
C ASP A 124 0.98 -10.76 -2.10
N ALA A 125 -0.21 -10.93 -2.69
CA ALA A 125 -0.38 -10.90 -4.14
C ALA A 125 -0.03 -9.53 -4.74
N LYS A 126 -0.45 -8.43 -4.12
CA LYS A 126 -0.16 -7.07 -4.58
C LYS A 126 1.32 -6.69 -4.41
N ALA A 127 1.97 -7.18 -3.36
CA ALA A 127 3.40 -7.02 -3.14
C ALA A 127 4.18 -7.76 -4.24
N ALA A 128 3.81 -9.01 -4.53
CA ALA A 128 4.40 -9.78 -5.62
C ALA A 128 4.19 -9.11 -6.99
N GLU A 129 3.00 -8.56 -7.26
CA GLU A 129 2.74 -7.83 -8.51
C GLU A 129 3.62 -6.57 -8.62
N MET A 130 3.80 -5.84 -7.53
CA MET A 130 4.61 -4.63 -7.54
C MET A 130 6.10 -4.95 -7.69
N GLU A 131 6.57 -6.01 -7.04
CA GLU A 131 7.94 -6.51 -7.24
C GLU A 131 8.17 -6.93 -8.69
N ALA A 132 7.21 -7.64 -9.30
CA ALA A 132 7.27 -7.99 -10.72
C ALA A 132 7.32 -6.75 -11.63
N LYS A 133 6.50 -5.73 -11.35
CA LYS A 133 6.54 -4.46 -12.09
C LYS A 133 7.87 -3.73 -11.93
N HIS A 134 8.43 -3.71 -10.71
CA HIS A 134 9.71 -3.08 -10.46
C HIS A 134 10.86 -3.83 -11.14
N GLN A 135 10.78 -5.17 -11.17
CA GLN A 135 11.72 -6.02 -11.90
C GLN A 135 11.65 -5.80 -13.41
N GLN A 136 10.44 -5.76 -13.98
CA GLN A 136 10.23 -5.44 -15.39
C GLN A 136 10.83 -4.07 -15.76
N MET A 137 10.62 -3.06 -14.90
CA MET A 137 11.18 -1.72 -15.13
C MET A 137 12.72 -1.73 -15.09
N ARG A 138 13.34 -2.54 -14.21
CA ARG A 138 14.80 -2.70 -14.20
C ARG A 138 15.31 -3.33 -15.49
N GLU A 139 14.68 -4.42 -15.93
CA GLU A 139 15.04 -5.11 -17.17
C GLU A 139 14.89 -4.20 -18.40
N GLU A 140 13.84 -3.38 -18.44
CA GLU A 140 13.65 -2.40 -19.53
C GLU A 140 14.75 -1.33 -19.52
N MET A 141 15.18 -0.87 -18.34
CA MET A 141 16.27 0.10 -18.21
C MET A 141 17.61 -0.49 -18.66
N ASP A 142 17.91 -1.73 -18.28
CA ASP A 142 19.14 -2.43 -18.69
C ASP A 142 19.15 -2.66 -20.21
N ALA A 143 18.01 -3.06 -20.80
CA ALA A 143 17.88 -3.23 -22.24
C ALA A 143 18.09 -1.90 -22.99
N LYS A 144 17.57 -0.78 -22.45
CA LYS A 144 17.80 0.56 -23.02
C LYS A 144 19.26 0.98 -22.91
N ALA A 145 19.92 0.70 -21.79
CA ALA A 145 21.34 0.98 -21.62
C ALA A 145 22.20 0.20 -22.64
N ALA A 146 21.95 -1.10 -22.81
CA ALA A 146 22.64 -1.91 -23.81
C ALA A 146 22.41 -1.39 -25.25
N ALA A 147 21.19 -0.94 -25.56
CA ALA A 147 20.89 -0.35 -26.86
C ALA A 147 21.61 0.98 -27.11
N ILE A 148 21.85 1.78 -26.06
CA ILE A 148 22.65 3.00 -26.13
C ILE A 148 24.11 2.65 -26.42
N ASP A 149 24.68 1.66 -25.73
CA ASP A 149 26.06 1.22 -25.94
C ASP A 149 26.30 0.73 -27.38
N VAL A 150 25.37 -0.07 -27.93
CA VAL A 150 25.45 -0.54 -29.32
C VAL A 150 25.41 0.65 -30.30
N LYS A 151 24.53 1.63 -30.06
CA LYS A 151 24.48 2.84 -30.91
C LYS A 151 25.76 3.65 -30.82
N GLN A 152 26.36 3.76 -29.63
CA GLN A 152 27.63 4.46 -29.45
C GLN A 152 28.75 3.77 -30.22
N GLN A 153 28.86 2.44 -30.13
CA GLN A 153 29.85 1.68 -30.91
C GLN A 153 29.69 1.86 -32.43
N GLN A 154 28.45 1.95 -32.93
CA GLN A 154 28.20 2.23 -34.34
C GLN A 154 28.63 3.65 -34.74
N ILE A 155 28.46 4.62 -33.85
CA ILE A 155 28.93 5.99 -34.08
C ILE A 155 30.45 6.01 -34.13
N ASP A 156 31.12 5.37 -33.17
CA ASP A 156 32.58 5.32 -33.08
C ASP A 156 33.18 4.63 -34.32
N ALA A 157 32.62 3.49 -34.75
CA ALA A 157 33.05 2.78 -35.95
C ALA A 157 32.88 3.63 -37.23
N LYS A 158 31.82 4.44 -37.32
CA LYS A 158 31.62 5.37 -38.45
C LYS A 158 32.66 6.49 -38.44
N TYR A 159 33.03 7.01 -37.27
CA TYR A 159 34.10 8.00 -37.14
C TYR A 159 35.45 7.42 -37.57
N GLU A 160 35.81 6.22 -37.10
CA GLU A 160 37.06 5.56 -37.52
C GLU A 160 37.13 5.31 -39.04
N ALA A 161 36.02 4.87 -39.64
CA ALA A 161 35.95 4.66 -41.09
C ALA A 161 36.15 5.98 -41.85
N MET A 162 35.57 7.07 -41.34
CA MET A 162 35.74 8.41 -41.92
C MET A 162 37.20 8.88 -41.82
N GLU A 163 37.85 8.71 -40.67
CA GLU A 163 39.27 9.06 -40.52
C GLU A 163 40.17 8.30 -41.49
N LYS A 164 39.94 6.99 -41.66
CA LYS A 164 40.69 6.17 -42.63
C LYS A 164 40.50 6.67 -44.06
N MET A 165 39.28 7.09 -44.42
CA MET A 165 38.99 7.66 -45.73
C MET A 165 39.76 8.97 -45.95
N TYR A 166 39.77 9.87 -44.96
CA TYR A 166 40.53 11.12 -45.05
C TYR A 166 42.04 10.88 -45.17
N ALA A 167 42.60 9.95 -44.39
CA ALA A 167 44.01 9.59 -44.48
C ALA A 167 44.37 9.03 -45.87
N ALA A 168 43.50 8.19 -46.46
CA ALA A 168 43.70 7.66 -47.81
C ALA A 168 43.71 8.77 -48.87
N LEU A 169 42.78 9.72 -48.79
CA LEU A 169 42.75 10.88 -49.69
C LEU A 169 44.00 11.75 -49.55
N GLN A 170 44.47 12.01 -48.33
CA GLN A 170 45.70 12.78 -48.09
C GLN A 170 46.94 12.10 -48.67
N ASN A 171 47.04 10.77 -48.56
CA ASN A 171 48.15 10.02 -49.15
C ASN A 171 48.13 10.07 -50.69
N MET A 172 46.95 10.06 -51.31
CA MET A 172 46.83 10.19 -52.78
C MET A 172 47.21 11.58 -53.30
N MET A 173 46.98 12.64 -52.53
CA MET A 173 47.34 14.01 -52.92
C MET A 173 48.83 14.35 -52.68
N ARG A 174 49.56 13.51 -51.95
CA ARG A 174 50.97 13.74 -51.58
C ARG A 174 51.96 13.04 -52.52
N ASN A 175 51.50 12.10 -53.33
CA ASN A 175 52.26 11.47 -54.43
C ASN A 175 52.07 12.25 -55.74
#